data_AF-A0A820IQS6-F1
#
_entry.id   AF-A0A820IQS6-F1
#
_cell.length_a   1.000
_cell.length_b   1.000
_cell.length_c   1.000
_cell.angle_alpha   90.00
_cell.angle_beta   90.00
_cell.angle_gamma   90.00
#
_symmetry.space_group_name_H-M   'P 1'
#
loop_
_entity.id
_entity.type
_entity.pdbx_description
1 polymer ?
#
loop_
_entity_poly.entity_id
_entity_poly.type
_entity_poly.pdbx_seq_one_letter_code
_entity_poly.pdbx_strand_id
1 'polypeptide(L)'
;MASFAQERIFLDEQIRFSNKHIFYNNFVALRVTEGILSINRVLQALQLVLRKHDILRTSLVFNNDDSTLQQYVTGNHKTFTFLDQQTFESDNELQNIIYRTVINPDLFDLSSGRVFSSQILQQQKTTHVTAHTEFLEKYDALVLYFHHAAVDGTSIAILLNDFYNAYSNNMTVSLDEQSVQYIDYAVHERIMDMTSSRRFWYSQLERFNLKRALKLPVDRHRLPAVQPSSLASVAQISFDKELSMTFLNYASLHQITPFQLGLTAFYVFLFKLTHGETDLCIASINANRYRSELENMIGMFVSTLPYCVQLNSHWSFDEVVKYV
;
A
#
# COMPACT_ATOMS: atom_id res chain seq x y z
N MET A 1 -16.89 9.07 10.89
CA MET A 1 -15.81 9.83 10.21
C MET A 1 -14.74 8.88 9.71
N ALA A 2 -14.12 9.20 8.58
CA ALA A 2 -12.94 8.54 8.04
C ALA A 2 -11.68 8.87 8.85
N SER A 3 -10.65 8.02 8.80
CA SER A 3 -9.34 8.34 9.39
C SER A 3 -8.66 9.50 8.65
N PHE A 4 -7.62 10.10 9.23
CA PHE A 4 -6.79 11.10 8.55
C PHE A 4 -6.12 10.52 7.30
N ALA A 5 -5.70 9.25 7.36
CA ALA A 5 -5.05 8.59 6.23
C ALA A 5 -6.02 8.35 5.06
N GLN A 6 -7.25 7.91 5.34
CA GLN A 6 -8.30 7.77 4.33
C GLN A 6 -8.69 9.10 3.70
N GLU A 7 -8.90 10.14 4.53
CA GLU A 7 -9.24 11.47 4.05
C GLU A 7 -8.16 12.02 3.13
N ARG A 8 -6.88 11.83 3.47
CA ARG A 8 -5.76 12.20 2.60
C ARG A 8 -5.85 11.53 1.22
N ILE A 9 -6.04 10.20 1.19
CA ILE A 9 -6.13 9.44 -0.08
C ILE A 9 -7.33 9.91 -0.92
N PHE A 10 -8.50 10.03 -0.28
CA PHE A 10 -9.74 10.44 -0.94
C PHE A 10 -9.66 11.85 -1.53
N LEU A 11 -9.16 12.82 -0.75
CA LEU A 11 -9.00 14.20 -1.21
C LEU A 11 -7.94 14.30 -2.31
N ASP A 12 -6.87 13.52 -2.24
CA ASP A 12 -5.85 13.47 -3.29
C ASP A 12 -6.44 13.02 -4.63
N GLU A 13 -7.24 11.96 -4.60
CA GLU A 13 -7.94 11.42 -5.76
C GLU A 13 -8.99 12.38 -6.34
N GLN A 14 -9.85 12.94 -5.49
CA GLN A 14 -10.93 13.82 -5.95
C GLN A 14 -10.44 15.20 -6.39
N ILE A 15 -9.55 15.83 -5.59
CA ILE A 15 -9.16 17.22 -5.79
C ILE A 15 -8.00 17.33 -6.78
N ARG A 16 -6.95 16.50 -6.64
CA ARG A 16 -5.78 16.64 -7.52
C ARG A 16 -5.96 15.95 -8.86
N PHE A 17 -6.77 14.90 -8.93
CA PHE A 17 -6.88 14.06 -10.13
C PHE A 17 -8.26 14.05 -10.78
N SER A 18 -9.24 14.76 -10.21
CA SER A 18 -10.59 14.91 -10.77
C SER A 18 -11.26 13.57 -11.14
N ASN A 19 -10.93 12.49 -10.40
CA ASN A 19 -11.34 11.10 -10.69
C ASN A 19 -10.98 10.59 -12.11
N LYS A 20 -10.10 11.27 -12.85
CA LYS A 20 -9.69 10.89 -14.21
C LYS A 20 -8.48 9.95 -14.24
N HIS A 21 -7.77 9.85 -13.12
CA HIS A 21 -6.56 9.06 -13.00
C HIS A 21 -6.65 8.12 -11.81
N ILE A 22 -6.21 6.89 -12.02
CA ILE A 22 -6.33 5.80 -11.06
C ILE A 22 -4.96 5.56 -10.45
N PHE A 23 -4.74 6.11 -9.25
CA PHE A 23 -3.46 6.04 -8.55
C PHE A 23 -3.49 5.12 -7.33
N TYR A 24 -4.69 4.85 -6.80
CA TYR A 24 -4.87 4.14 -5.53
C TYR A 24 -5.44 2.74 -5.68
N ASN A 25 -5.62 2.25 -6.91
CA ASN A 25 -5.92 0.85 -7.17
C ASN A 25 -4.63 0.05 -7.07
N ASN A 26 -4.67 -1.00 -6.26
CA ASN A 26 -3.54 -1.88 -6.02
C ASN A 26 -3.96 -3.33 -6.21
N PHE A 27 -2.98 -4.22 -6.32
CA PHE A 27 -3.22 -5.65 -6.44
C PHE A 27 -2.13 -6.48 -5.78
N VAL A 28 -2.47 -7.72 -5.44
CA VAL A 28 -1.52 -8.80 -5.18
C VAL A 28 -1.92 -10.02 -6.01
N ALA A 29 -0.96 -10.65 -6.68
CA ALA A 29 -1.18 -11.86 -7.47
C ALA A 29 -0.52 -13.06 -6.79
N LEU A 30 -1.32 -14.06 -6.44
CA LEU A 30 -0.87 -15.32 -5.86
C LEU A 30 -0.87 -16.39 -6.94
N ARG A 31 0.32 -16.92 -7.26
CA ARG A 31 0.46 -18.00 -8.23
C ARG A 31 0.49 -19.35 -7.55
N VAL A 32 -0.21 -20.32 -8.13
CA VAL A 32 -0.09 -21.71 -7.71
C VAL A 32 1.26 -22.24 -8.20
N THR A 33 2.15 -22.56 -7.27
CA THR A 33 3.45 -23.15 -7.60
C THR A 33 3.36 -24.67 -7.69
N GLU A 34 2.56 -25.28 -6.83
CA GLU A 34 2.39 -26.73 -6.68
C GLU A 34 0.97 -27.06 -6.19
N GLY A 35 0.52 -28.28 -6.46
CA GLY A 35 -0.80 -28.77 -6.02
C GLY A 35 -1.97 -28.25 -6.84
N ILE A 36 -3.18 -28.52 -6.33
CA ILE A 36 -4.46 -28.15 -6.92
C ILE A 36 -5.29 -27.49 -5.81
N LEU A 37 -5.88 -26.32 -6.09
CA LEU A 37 -6.72 -25.59 -5.15
C LEU A 37 -8.18 -25.60 -5.61
N SER A 38 -9.12 -25.88 -4.72
CA SER A 38 -10.55 -25.79 -5.06
C SER A 38 -10.97 -24.33 -5.13
N ILE A 39 -11.50 -23.90 -6.28
CA ILE A 39 -12.01 -22.53 -6.48
C ILE A 39 -13.12 -22.23 -5.48
N ASN A 40 -14.02 -23.18 -5.23
CA ASN A 40 -15.09 -23.01 -4.24
C ASN A 40 -14.54 -22.70 -2.84
N ARG A 41 -13.51 -23.45 -2.40
CA ARG A 41 -12.86 -23.21 -1.10
C ARG A 41 -12.11 -21.89 -1.06
N VAL A 42 -11.48 -21.48 -2.16
CA VAL A 42 -10.83 -20.16 -2.28
C VAL A 42 -11.86 -19.06 -2.06
N LEU A 43 -13.01 -19.14 -2.75
CA LEU A 43 -14.08 -18.15 -2.61
C LEU A 43 -14.66 -18.11 -1.20
N GLN A 44 -14.87 -19.28 -0.58
CA GLN A 44 -15.36 -19.34 0.80
C GLN A 44 -14.34 -18.77 1.80
N ALA A 45 -13.04 -19.05 1.62
CA ALA A 45 -11.99 -18.47 2.45
C ALA A 45 -11.97 -16.94 2.33
N LEU A 46 -12.06 -16.38 1.12
CA LEU A 46 -12.15 -14.93 0.92
C LEU A 46 -13.40 -14.33 1.59
N GLN A 47 -14.55 -15.01 1.51
CA GLN A 47 -15.77 -14.57 2.20
C GLN A 47 -15.59 -14.51 3.72
N LEU A 48 -14.85 -15.44 4.32
CA LEU A 48 -14.55 -15.41 5.76
C LEU A 48 -13.67 -14.20 6.12
N VAL A 49 -12.64 -13.92 5.32
CA VAL A 49 -11.78 -12.74 5.53
C VAL A 49 -12.59 -11.44 5.44
N LEU A 50 -13.50 -11.34 4.46
CA LEU A 50 -14.38 -10.19 4.28
C LEU A 50 -15.40 -10.01 5.40
N ARG A 51 -15.85 -11.11 6.02
CA ARG A 51 -16.72 -11.07 7.21
C ARG A 51 -15.95 -10.58 8.43
N LYS A 52 -14.70 -10.99 8.59
CA LYS A 52 -13.84 -10.62 9.71
C LYS A 52 -13.45 -9.13 9.70
N HIS A 53 -13.20 -8.56 8.50
CA HIS A 53 -12.66 -7.22 8.32
C HIS A 53 -13.65 -6.27 7.64
N ASP A 54 -14.30 -5.42 8.43
CA ASP A 54 -15.35 -4.50 7.97
C ASP A 54 -14.86 -3.50 6.94
N ILE A 55 -13.59 -3.11 7.03
CA ILE A 55 -12.97 -2.13 6.14
C ILE A 55 -13.01 -2.54 4.68
N LEU A 56 -12.99 -3.85 4.38
CA LEU A 56 -13.03 -4.39 3.02
C LEU A 56 -14.42 -4.26 2.36
N ARG A 57 -15.42 -3.81 3.13
CA ARG A 57 -16.82 -3.57 2.72
C ARG A 57 -17.36 -2.22 3.23
N THR A 58 -16.45 -1.31 3.56
CA THR A 58 -16.77 0.01 4.10
C THR A 58 -16.86 1.02 2.98
N SER A 59 -17.97 1.76 2.91
CA SER A 59 -18.14 2.88 1.99
C SER A 59 -17.56 4.17 2.57
N LEU A 60 -16.95 4.98 1.72
CA LEU A 60 -16.51 6.34 2.00
C LEU A 60 -17.40 7.32 1.24
N VAL A 61 -18.13 8.15 2.00
CA VAL A 61 -19.08 9.13 1.44
C VAL A 61 -18.74 10.51 1.96
N PHE A 62 -18.51 11.45 1.05
CA PHE A 62 -18.28 12.84 1.40
C PHE A 62 -19.62 13.51 1.73
N ASN A 63 -19.73 14.07 2.94
CA ASN A 63 -20.87 14.85 3.37
C ASN A 63 -20.61 16.33 3.05
N ASN A 64 -21.41 16.89 2.13
CA ASN A 64 -21.26 18.29 1.71
C ASN A 64 -21.68 19.29 2.80
N ASP A 65 -22.57 18.90 3.72
CA ASP A 65 -23.14 19.83 4.71
C ASP A 65 -22.11 20.23 5.78
N ASP A 66 -21.28 19.28 6.21
CA ASP A 66 -20.22 19.50 7.21
C ASP A 66 -18.80 19.40 6.64
N SER A 67 -18.67 19.18 5.32
CA SER A 67 -17.39 18.99 4.63
C SER A 67 -16.53 17.86 5.22
N THR A 68 -17.16 16.78 5.66
CA THR A 68 -16.46 15.63 6.25
C THR A 68 -16.58 14.37 5.40
N LEU A 69 -15.55 13.51 5.46
CA LEU A 69 -15.60 12.17 4.91
C LEU A 69 -16.15 11.19 5.96
N GLN A 70 -17.24 10.51 5.64
CA GLN A 70 -17.91 9.54 6.52
C GLN A 70 -17.68 8.11 6.05
N GLN A 71 -17.67 7.19 7.02
CA GLN A 71 -17.52 5.76 6.81
C GLN A 71 -18.84 5.06 7.16
N TYR A 72 -19.28 4.14 6.32
CA TYR A 72 -20.41 3.26 6.62
C TYR A 72 -20.05 1.82 6.32
N VAL A 73 -20.21 0.95 7.31
CA VAL A 73 -20.00 -0.49 7.13
C VAL A 73 -21.27 -1.07 6.52
N THR A 74 -21.18 -1.59 5.30
CA THR A 74 -22.33 -2.24 4.67
C THR A 74 -22.53 -3.63 5.26
N GLY A 75 -23.63 -3.87 5.98
CA GLY A 75 -23.97 -5.19 6.53
C GLY A 75 -24.23 -6.27 5.47
N ASN A 76 -24.32 -5.88 4.20
CA ASN A 76 -24.62 -6.78 3.10
C ASN A 76 -23.31 -7.34 2.51
N HIS A 77 -22.96 -8.58 2.84
CA HIS A 77 -21.78 -9.28 2.31
C HIS A 77 -21.83 -9.54 0.78
N LYS A 78 -22.87 -9.06 0.08
CA LYS A 78 -23.03 -9.13 -1.38
C LYS A 78 -22.19 -8.10 -2.14
N THR A 79 -21.49 -7.19 -1.46
CA THR A 79 -20.63 -6.17 -2.09
C THR A 79 -19.31 -6.71 -2.62
N PHE A 80 -18.96 -7.97 -2.31
CA PHE A 80 -17.74 -8.57 -2.86
C PHE A 80 -17.89 -8.86 -4.35
N THR A 81 -17.04 -8.21 -5.14
CA THR A 81 -17.05 -8.37 -6.59
C THR A 81 -16.03 -9.44 -6.97
N PHE A 82 -16.54 -10.59 -7.41
CA PHE A 82 -15.74 -11.56 -8.14
C PHE A 82 -15.79 -11.20 -9.63
N LEU A 83 -14.64 -10.84 -10.19
CA LEU A 83 -14.52 -10.54 -11.61
C LEU A 83 -14.55 -11.83 -12.42
N ASP A 84 -15.02 -11.73 -13.66
CA ASP A 84 -15.07 -12.87 -14.57
C ASP A 84 -13.71 -13.55 -14.69
N GLN A 85 -13.74 -14.88 -14.69
CA GLN A 85 -12.57 -15.71 -14.92
C GLN A 85 -12.04 -15.42 -16.33
N GLN A 86 -10.73 -15.25 -16.44
CA GLN A 86 -10.07 -15.09 -17.73
C GLN A 86 -8.92 -16.07 -17.86
N THR A 87 -8.52 -16.31 -19.10
CA THR A 87 -7.36 -17.13 -19.39
C THR A 87 -6.22 -16.29 -19.96
N PHE A 88 -4.99 -16.77 -19.82
CA PHE A 88 -3.80 -16.14 -20.40
C PHE A 88 -2.82 -17.20 -20.96
N GLU A 89 -2.03 -16.83 -21.95
CA GLU A 89 -1.05 -17.70 -22.62
C GLU A 89 0.39 -17.44 -22.15
N SER A 90 0.68 -16.22 -21.69
CA SER A 90 2.04 -15.81 -21.30
C SER A 90 2.06 -14.89 -20.06
N ASP A 91 3.22 -14.79 -19.40
CA ASP A 91 3.40 -13.88 -18.26
C ASP A 91 3.18 -12.41 -18.63
N ASN A 92 3.52 -12.01 -19.85
CA ASN A 92 3.26 -10.67 -20.35
C ASN A 92 1.76 -10.43 -20.52
N GLU A 93 1.01 -11.42 -21.01
CA GLU A 93 -0.45 -11.32 -21.10
C GLU A 93 -1.10 -11.26 -19.71
N LEU A 94 -0.64 -12.08 -18.76
CA LEU A 94 -1.09 -12.00 -17.37
C LEU A 94 -0.90 -10.58 -16.80
N GLN A 95 0.31 -10.02 -16.96
CA GLN A 95 0.61 -8.65 -16.52
C GLN A 95 -0.29 -7.62 -17.19
N ASN A 96 -0.58 -7.79 -18.48
CA ASN A 96 -1.49 -6.90 -19.22
C ASN A 96 -2.93 -6.99 -18.72
N ILE A 97 -3.45 -8.19 -18.42
CA ILE A 97 -4.80 -8.37 -17.88
C ILE A 97 -4.92 -7.70 -16.51
N ILE A 98 -3.95 -7.94 -15.62
CA ILE A 98 -3.89 -7.33 -14.30
C ILE A 98 -3.82 -5.81 -14.42
N TYR A 99 -2.90 -5.29 -15.24
CA TYR A 99 -2.73 -3.85 -15.44
C TYR A 99 -4.02 -3.21 -15.94
N ARG A 100 -4.63 -3.75 -17.00
CA ARG A 100 -5.92 -3.25 -17.56
C ARG A 100 -7.03 -3.24 -16.52
N THR A 101 -7.07 -4.25 -15.65
CA THR A 101 -8.06 -4.33 -14.58
C THR A 101 -7.81 -3.26 -13.53
N VAL A 102 -6.57 -3.09 -13.07
CA VAL A 102 -6.18 -2.07 -12.07
C VAL A 102 -6.51 -0.66 -12.55
N ILE A 103 -6.25 -0.36 -13.83
CA ILE A 103 -6.53 0.95 -14.44
C ILE A 103 -7.98 1.10 -14.94
N ASN A 104 -8.88 0.18 -14.60
CA ASN A 104 -10.30 0.35 -14.89
C ASN A 104 -10.94 1.28 -13.85
N PRO A 105 -11.50 2.44 -14.25
CA PRO A 105 -12.13 3.37 -13.31
C PRO A 105 -13.36 2.79 -12.62
N ASP A 106 -14.01 1.79 -13.22
CA ASP A 106 -15.21 1.16 -12.66
C ASP A 106 -14.89 -0.02 -11.72
N LEU A 107 -13.61 -0.35 -11.53
CA LEU A 107 -13.20 -1.47 -10.67
C LEU A 107 -13.64 -1.26 -9.21
N PHE A 108 -13.55 -0.02 -8.74
CA PHE A 108 -13.93 0.36 -7.38
C PHE A 108 -14.89 1.53 -7.36
N ASP A 109 -15.69 1.55 -6.31
CA ASP A 109 -16.61 2.64 -6.01
C ASP A 109 -16.71 2.75 -4.50
N LEU A 110 -15.96 3.73 -3.98
CA LEU A 110 -15.83 3.96 -2.56
C LEU A 110 -17.19 4.32 -1.95
N SER A 111 -18.10 4.96 -2.70
CA SER A 111 -19.40 5.38 -2.18
C SER A 111 -20.35 4.21 -1.91
N SER A 112 -20.20 3.10 -2.65
CA SER A 112 -20.96 1.87 -2.43
C SER A 112 -20.21 0.82 -1.59
N GLY A 113 -18.98 1.11 -1.18
CA GLY A 113 -18.14 0.18 -0.41
C GLY A 113 -17.50 -0.93 -1.25
N ARG A 114 -17.49 -0.78 -2.59
CA ARG A 114 -16.72 -1.64 -3.50
C ARG A 114 -15.25 -1.20 -3.46
N VAL A 115 -14.53 -1.68 -2.44
CA VAL A 115 -13.11 -1.33 -2.18
C VAL A 115 -12.17 -2.52 -2.32
N PHE A 116 -12.72 -3.72 -2.55
CA PHE A 116 -12.00 -4.99 -2.65
C PHE A 116 -12.68 -5.91 -3.66
N SER A 117 -11.88 -6.52 -4.55
CA SER A 117 -12.33 -7.41 -5.62
C SER A 117 -11.33 -8.54 -5.82
N SER A 118 -11.73 -9.64 -6.45
CA SER A 118 -10.79 -10.70 -6.83
C SER A 118 -11.06 -11.24 -8.23
N GLN A 119 -10.04 -11.83 -8.84
CA GLN A 119 -10.14 -12.48 -10.14
C GLN A 119 -9.31 -13.75 -10.17
N ILE A 120 -9.84 -14.77 -10.85
CA ILE A 120 -9.10 -15.98 -11.19
C ILE A 120 -8.61 -15.85 -12.64
N LEU A 121 -7.31 -16.07 -12.82
CA LEU A 121 -6.66 -16.08 -14.12
C LEU A 121 -6.04 -17.45 -14.33
N GLN A 122 -6.47 -18.16 -15.37
CA GLN A 122 -6.02 -19.53 -15.66
C GLN A 122 -5.08 -19.56 -16.85
N GLN A 123 -3.97 -20.31 -16.75
CA GLN A 123 -3.06 -20.45 -17.87
C GLN A 123 -3.67 -21.40 -18.91
N GLN A 124 -3.79 -20.95 -20.17
CA GLN A 124 -4.13 -21.86 -21.26
C GLN A 124 -2.98 -22.85 -21.48
N LYS A 125 -3.30 -24.15 -21.36
CA LYS A 125 -2.38 -25.21 -21.78
C LYS A 125 -2.47 -25.34 -23.30
N THR A 126 -1.33 -25.50 -23.97
CA THR A 126 -1.19 -25.73 -25.42
C THR A 126 -1.90 -26.99 -25.95
N THR A 127 -2.50 -27.79 -25.07
CA THR A 127 -3.29 -28.97 -25.41
C THR A 127 -4.67 -28.84 -24.78
N HIS A 128 -5.68 -28.58 -25.63
CA HIS A 128 -7.14 -28.67 -25.39
C HIS A 128 -7.60 -29.06 -23.97
N VAL A 129 -7.53 -28.12 -23.02
CA VAL A 129 -8.34 -28.23 -21.81
C VAL A 129 -9.14 -26.94 -21.66
N THR A 130 -10.44 -27.07 -21.83
CA THR A 130 -11.44 -26.08 -21.39
C THR A 130 -11.12 -25.65 -19.97
N ALA A 131 -11.18 -24.34 -19.69
CA ALA A 131 -11.01 -23.75 -18.37
C ALA A 131 -11.50 -24.70 -17.26
N HIS A 132 -10.61 -25.09 -16.35
CA HIS A 132 -10.98 -25.96 -15.24
C HIS A 132 -11.86 -25.14 -14.29
N THR A 133 -13.19 -25.28 -14.39
CA THR A 133 -14.13 -24.41 -13.67
C THR A 133 -14.14 -24.64 -12.16
N GLU A 134 -13.54 -25.73 -11.67
CA GLU A 134 -13.60 -26.14 -10.27
C GLU A 134 -12.28 -25.95 -9.51
N PHE A 135 -11.14 -25.88 -10.20
CA PHE A 135 -9.82 -25.93 -9.59
C PHE A 135 -8.82 -24.95 -10.20
N LEU A 136 -7.93 -24.42 -9.36
CA LEU A 136 -6.69 -23.76 -9.78
C LEU A 136 -5.55 -24.76 -9.75
N GLU A 137 -4.72 -24.75 -10.78
CA GLU A 137 -3.55 -25.62 -10.90
C GLU A 137 -2.28 -24.79 -11.07
N LYS A 138 -1.13 -25.48 -11.18
CA LYS A 138 0.17 -24.84 -11.35
C LYS A 138 0.15 -23.77 -12.45
N TYR A 139 0.68 -22.61 -12.11
CA TYR A 139 0.76 -21.36 -12.88
C TYR A 139 -0.51 -20.52 -12.98
N ASP A 140 -1.68 -21.05 -12.61
CA ASP A 140 -2.87 -20.24 -12.42
C ASP A 140 -2.64 -19.20 -11.31
N ALA A 141 -3.40 -18.11 -11.37
CA ALA A 141 -3.27 -17.01 -10.44
C ALA A 141 -4.62 -16.62 -9.81
N LEU A 142 -4.61 -16.38 -8.51
CA LEU A 142 -5.62 -15.61 -7.81
C LEU A 142 -5.11 -14.18 -7.65
N VAL A 143 -5.81 -13.22 -8.23
CA VAL A 143 -5.49 -11.80 -8.09
C VAL A 143 -6.47 -11.15 -7.15
N LEU A 144 -5.97 -10.48 -6.12
CA LEU A 144 -6.76 -9.68 -5.19
C LEU A 144 -6.50 -8.21 -5.51
N TYR A 145 -7.55 -7.49 -5.88
CA TYR A 145 -7.50 -6.06 -6.14
C TYR A 145 -8.11 -5.31 -4.96
N PHE A 146 -7.54 -4.16 -4.62
CA PHE A 146 -8.06 -3.34 -3.54
C PHE A 146 -7.76 -1.86 -3.76
N HIS A 147 -8.62 -1.02 -3.18
CA HIS A 147 -8.37 0.40 -3.09
C HIS A 147 -7.49 0.71 -1.87
N HIS A 148 -6.49 1.58 -2.05
CA HIS A 148 -5.51 1.91 -0.99
C HIS A 148 -6.15 2.56 0.24
N ALA A 149 -7.34 3.14 0.10
CA ALA A 149 -8.12 3.66 1.23
C ALA A 149 -8.62 2.58 2.21
N ALA A 150 -8.61 1.30 1.81
CA ALA A 150 -9.03 0.17 2.65
C ALA A 150 -7.86 -0.70 3.12
N VAL A 151 -6.75 -0.74 2.37
CA VAL A 151 -5.65 -1.69 2.58
C VAL A 151 -4.31 -0.97 2.44
N ASP A 152 -3.45 -1.07 3.45
CA ASP A 152 -2.05 -0.65 3.41
C ASP A 152 -1.06 -1.81 3.27
N GLY A 153 0.24 -1.52 3.21
CA GLY A 153 1.29 -2.52 3.02
C GLY A 153 1.27 -3.64 4.07
N THR A 154 1.08 -3.29 5.35
CA THR A 154 0.96 -4.28 6.43
C THR A 154 -0.32 -5.09 6.32
N SER A 155 -1.42 -4.45 5.91
CA SER A 155 -2.71 -5.11 5.70
C SER A 155 -2.65 -6.22 4.66
N ILE A 156 -1.78 -6.12 3.64
CA ILE A 156 -1.60 -7.20 2.65
C ILE A 156 -1.12 -8.48 3.35
N ALA A 157 -0.13 -8.41 4.24
CA ALA A 157 0.35 -9.59 4.95
C ALA A 157 -0.73 -10.21 5.85
N ILE A 158 -1.50 -9.36 6.55
CA ILE A 158 -2.63 -9.79 7.40
C ILE A 158 -3.70 -10.48 6.56
N LEU A 159 -4.09 -9.87 5.43
CA LEU A 159 -5.06 -10.40 4.48
C LEU A 159 -4.66 -11.79 3.98
N LEU A 160 -3.40 -11.94 3.56
CA LEU A 160 -2.87 -13.20 3.05
C LEU A 160 -2.79 -14.28 4.13
N ASN A 161 -2.39 -13.91 5.36
CA ASN A 161 -2.36 -14.84 6.48
C ASN A 161 -3.77 -15.32 6.86
N ASP A 162 -4.74 -14.41 6.94
CA ASP A 162 -6.14 -14.76 7.25
C ASP A 162 -6.75 -15.62 6.14
N PHE A 163 -6.47 -15.30 4.88
CA PHE A 163 -6.88 -16.13 3.74
C PHE A 163 -6.27 -17.54 3.80
N TYR A 164 -4.97 -17.64 4.06
CA TYR A 164 -4.28 -18.92 4.21
C TYR A 164 -4.87 -19.76 5.35
N ASN A 165 -5.12 -19.15 6.51
CA ASN A 165 -5.69 -19.83 7.67
C ASN A 165 -7.13 -20.29 7.41
N ALA A 166 -7.95 -19.46 6.78
CA ALA A 166 -9.32 -19.81 6.40
C ALA A 166 -9.35 -20.98 5.40
N TYR A 167 -8.45 -20.95 4.40
CA TYR A 167 -8.35 -22.00 3.39
C TYR A 167 -7.83 -23.32 3.96
N SER A 168 -6.75 -23.27 4.75
CA SER A 168 -6.04 -24.46 5.23
C SER A 168 -6.82 -25.22 6.31
N ASN A 169 -7.56 -24.53 7.17
CA ASN A 169 -8.32 -25.15 8.26
C ASN A 169 -9.71 -25.65 7.83
N ASN A 170 -9.97 -25.87 6.53
CA ASN A 170 -11.27 -26.26 6.00
C ASN A 170 -12.44 -25.40 6.53
N MET A 171 -12.20 -24.10 6.78
CA MET A 171 -13.19 -23.17 7.36
C MET A 171 -13.73 -23.58 8.75
N THR A 172 -13.07 -24.51 9.44
CA THR A 172 -13.50 -25.00 10.77
C THR A 172 -13.09 -24.08 11.91
N VAL A 173 -12.05 -23.27 11.69
CA VAL A 173 -11.62 -22.23 12.62
C VAL A 173 -12.43 -20.98 12.32
N SER A 174 -13.28 -20.56 13.27
CA SER A 174 -13.81 -19.21 13.25
C SER A 174 -12.63 -18.26 13.32
N LEU A 175 -12.49 -17.37 12.34
CA LEU A 175 -11.58 -16.26 12.49
C LEU A 175 -12.13 -15.43 13.66
N ASP A 176 -11.39 -15.32 14.76
CA ASP A 176 -11.84 -14.57 15.93
C ASP A 176 -12.34 -13.19 15.49
N GLU A 177 -13.59 -12.86 15.84
CA GLU A 177 -14.15 -11.54 15.59
C GLU A 177 -13.29 -10.52 16.33
N GLN A 178 -12.78 -9.52 15.61
CA GLN A 178 -12.00 -8.47 16.25
C GLN A 178 -12.93 -7.63 17.10
N SER A 179 -12.60 -7.50 18.39
CA SER A 179 -13.33 -6.65 19.34
C SER A 179 -13.33 -5.17 18.95
N VAL A 180 -12.38 -4.76 18.10
CA VAL A 180 -12.22 -3.41 17.58
C VAL A 180 -12.05 -3.53 16.06
N GLN A 181 -12.77 -2.71 15.30
CA GLN A 181 -12.66 -2.63 13.85
C GLN A 181 -11.99 -1.31 13.43
N TYR A 182 -11.58 -1.22 12.17
CA TYR A 182 -10.92 -0.01 11.66
C TYR A 182 -11.76 1.27 11.82
N ILE A 183 -13.09 1.14 11.75
CA ILE A 183 -13.99 2.27 11.97
C ILE A 183 -13.85 2.85 13.39
N ASP A 184 -13.64 2.01 14.39
CA ASP A 184 -13.42 2.42 15.77
C ASP A 184 -12.07 3.13 15.93
N TYR A 185 -11.03 2.62 15.24
CA TYR A 185 -9.74 3.30 15.14
C TYR A 185 -9.90 4.71 14.56
N ALA A 186 -10.64 4.86 13.46
CA ALA A 186 -10.84 6.14 12.80
C ALA A 186 -11.59 7.15 13.69
N VAL A 187 -12.59 6.69 14.45
CA VAL A 187 -13.29 7.54 15.43
C VAL A 187 -12.34 7.96 16.55
N HIS A 188 -11.57 7.04 17.10
CA HIS A 188 -10.59 7.32 18.14
C HIS A 188 -9.52 8.32 17.65
N GLU A 189 -9.03 8.16 16.43
CA GLU A 189 -8.02 9.05 15.85
C GLU A 189 -8.53 10.50 15.74
N ARG A 190 -9.82 10.68 15.39
CA ARG A 190 -10.45 12.00 15.23
C ARG A 190 -10.62 12.77 16.53
N ILE A 191 -10.70 12.09 17.67
CA ILE A 191 -10.84 12.74 18.97
C ILE A 191 -9.50 13.06 19.65
N MET A 192 -8.37 12.63 19.05
CA MET A 192 -7.05 12.96 19.58
C MET A 192 -6.72 14.44 19.39
N ASP A 193 -6.17 15.09 20.43
CA ASP A 193 -5.65 16.45 20.30
C ASP A 193 -4.32 16.47 19.55
N MET A 194 -4.36 16.90 18.29
CA MET A 194 -3.19 17.01 17.42
C MET A 194 -2.48 18.37 17.53
N THR A 195 -2.84 19.23 18.47
CA THR A 195 -2.32 20.61 18.54
C THR A 195 -0.83 20.67 18.85
N SER A 196 -0.34 19.86 19.80
CA SER A 196 1.08 19.76 20.11
C SER A 196 1.88 19.20 18.94
N SER A 197 1.42 18.10 18.34
CA SER A 197 2.03 17.46 17.17
C SER A 197 2.11 18.41 15.96
N ARG A 198 1.04 19.17 15.68
CA ARG A 198 1.05 20.19 14.62
C ARG A 198 2.09 21.26 14.89
N ARG A 199 2.12 21.81 16.11
CA ARG A 199 3.11 22.84 16.49
C ARG A 199 4.54 22.31 16.34
N PHE A 200 4.78 21.08 16.78
CA PHE A 200 6.08 20.42 16.62
C PHE A 200 6.47 20.36 15.14
N TRP A 201 5.64 19.80 14.27
CA TRP A 201 5.97 19.67 12.85
C TRP A 201 6.17 21.02 12.16
N TYR A 202 5.35 22.04 12.44
CA TYR A 202 5.57 23.39 11.92
C TYR A 202 6.95 23.93 12.33
N SER A 203 7.29 23.84 13.62
CA SER A 203 8.57 24.33 14.14
C SER A 203 9.78 23.57 13.59
N GLN A 204 9.66 22.26 13.36
CA GLN A 204 10.75 21.46 12.79
C GLN A 204 10.94 21.77 11.31
N LEU A 205 9.86 21.88 10.55
CA LEU A 205 9.92 22.02 9.09
C LEU A 205 10.21 23.45 8.62
N GLU A 206 9.89 24.49 9.40
CA GLU A 206 10.19 25.88 8.99
C GLU A 206 11.68 26.18 8.87
N ARG A 207 12.52 25.35 9.52
CA ARG A 207 13.99 25.47 9.53
C ARG A 207 14.64 25.12 8.20
N PHE A 208 13.91 24.47 7.31
CA PHE A 208 14.41 23.98 6.02
C PHE A 208 13.80 24.75 4.85
N ASN A 209 14.57 24.99 3.79
CA ASN A 209 14.07 25.63 2.58
C ASN A 209 13.28 24.67 1.68
N LEU A 210 12.12 24.20 2.15
CA LEU A 210 11.28 23.22 1.44
C LEU A 210 10.28 23.87 0.45
N LYS A 211 10.41 25.17 0.19
CA LYS A 211 9.49 25.92 -0.70
C LYS A 211 9.68 25.58 -2.17
N ARG A 212 10.78 24.92 -2.53
CA ARG A 212 11.10 24.49 -3.90
C ARG A 212 11.31 22.99 -3.92
N ALA A 213 10.80 22.34 -4.95
CA ALA A 213 11.09 20.92 -5.18
C ALA A 213 12.60 20.74 -5.42
N LEU A 214 13.15 19.65 -4.87
CA LEU A 214 14.53 19.26 -5.09
C LEU A 214 14.78 19.08 -6.59
N LYS A 215 15.82 19.74 -7.12
CA LYS A 215 16.16 19.67 -8.55
C LYS A 215 16.96 18.41 -8.84
N LEU A 216 16.24 17.33 -9.11
CA LEU A 216 16.86 16.09 -9.59
C LEU A 216 17.12 16.19 -11.10
N PRO A 217 18.20 15.57 -11.62
CA PRO A 217 18.37 15.40 -13.05
C PRO A 217 17.22 14.55 -13.58
N VAL A 218 16.55 15.04 -14.61
CA VAL A 218 15.40 14.38 -15.25
C VAL A 218 15.60 14.32 -16.75
N ASP A 219 15.30 13.17 -17.36
CA ASP A 219 15.41 12.99 -18.81
C ASP A 219 14.28 13.71 -19.58
N ARG A 220 13.21 14.08 -18.88
CA ARG A 220 12.03 14.75 -19.43
C ARG A 220 11.55 15.85 -18.50
N HIS A 221 11.07 16.95 -19.09
CA HIS A 221 10.44 18.01 -18.31
C HIS A 221 9.18 17.50 -17.60
N ARG A 222 9.00 17.96 -16.36
CA ARG A 222 7.80 17.64 -15.56
C ARG A 222 6.57 18.22 -16.26
N LEU A 223 5.59 17.37 -16.55
CA LEU A 223 4.28 17.81 -17.04
C LEU A 223 3.58 18.67 -15.96
N PRO A 224 2.69 19.59 -16.37
CA PRO A 224 1.88 20.35 -15.41
C PRO A 224 1.16 19.42 -14.44
N ALA A 225 1.02 19.82 -13.16
CA ALA A 225 0.39 19.00 -12.13
C ALA A 225 -1.06 18.58 -12.46
N VAL A 226 -1.73 19.35 -13.33
CA VAL A 226 -3.08 19.07 -13.86
C VAL A 226 -3.13 17.97 -14.93
N GLN A 227 -1.98 17.48 -15.38
CA GLN A 227 -1.83 16.38 -16.33
C GLN A 227 -0.76 15.39 -15.82
N PRO A 228 -1.03 14.69 -14.70
CA PRO A 228 -0.08 13.73 -14.18
C PRO A 228 0.04 12.53 -15.13
N SER A 229 1.27 12.07 -15.37
CA SER A 229 1.49 10.78 -16.01
C SER A 229 1.33 9.67 -14.98
N SER A 230 0.51 8.66 -15.28
CA SER A 230 0.40 7.43 -14.49
C SER A 230 1.47 6.39 -14.83
N LEU A 231 2.46 6.74 -15.67
CA LEU A 231 3.53 5.84 -16.07
C LEU A 231 4.58 5.74 -14.96
N ALA A 232 4.78 4.52 -14.47
CA ALA A 232 5.83 4.16 -13.53
C ALA A 232 6.59 2.94 -14.04
N SER A 233 7.85 2.80 -13.64
CA SER A 233 8.66 1.59 -13.84
C SER A 233 9.42 1.29 -12.57
N VAL A 234 9.69 0.02 -12.31
CA VAL A 234 10.43 -0.44 -11.14
C VAL A 234 11.76 -1.02 -11.61
N ALA A 235 12.86 -0.44 -11.13
CA ALA A 235 14.19 -1.02 -11.27
C ALA A 235 14.52 -1.81 -9.99
N GLN A 236 14.71 -3.12 -10.11
CA GLN A 236 15.19 -3.95 -9.01
C GLN A 236 16.71 -3.92 -8.95
N ILE A 237 17.24 -3.61 -7.77
CA ILE A 237 18.68 -3.62 -7.49
C ILE A 237 18.90 -4.58 -6.32
N SER A 238 19.84 -5.51 -6.49
CA SER A 238 20.25 -6.46 -5.45
C SER A 238 21.73 -6.25 -5.15
N PHE A 239 22.07 -6.27 -3.87
CA PHE A 239 23.46 -6.23 -3.41
C PHE A 239 23.96 -7.65 -3.19
N ASP A 240 25.22 -7.90 -3.49
CA ASP A 240 25.83 -9.20 -3.20
C ASP A 240 25.94 -9.43 -1.67
N LYS A 241 26.29 -10.66 -1.32
CA LYS A 241 26.39 -11.09 0.07
C LYS A 241 27.45 -10.31 0.84
N GLU A 242 28.58 -10.02 0.22
CA GLU A 242 29.72 -9.36 0.88
C GLU A 242 29.37 -7.92 1.26
N LEU A 243 28.79 -7.17 0.31
CA LEU A 243 28.33 -5.82 0.54
C LEU A 243 27.21 -5.79 1.58
N SER A 244 26.26 -6.73 1.51
CA SER A 244 25.16 -6.84 2.48
C SER A 244 25.67 -7.09 3.91
N MET A 245 26.64 -8.01 4.07
CA MET A 245 27.26 -8.27 5.37
C MET A 245 28.04 -7.07 5.90
N THR A 246 28.80 -6.39 5.03
CA THR A 246 29.54 -5.18 5.39
C THR A 246 28.61 -4.07 5.86
N PHE A 247 27.49 -3.86 5.16
CA PHE A 247 26.47 -2.88 5.50
C PHE A 247 25.83 -3.17 6.87
N LEU A 248 25.42 -4.42 7.12
CA LEU A 248 24.83 -4.82 8.39
C LEU A 248 25.83 -4.75 9.55
N ASN A 249 27.09 -5.10 9.31
CA ASN A 249 28.15 -4.99 10.31
C ASN A 249 28.43 -3.54 10.67
N TYR A 250 28.49 -2.62 9.69
CA TYR A 250 28.64 -1.19 9.96
C TYR A 250 27.47 -0.68 10.81
N ALA A 251 26.22 -1.00 10.43
CA ALA A 251 25.05 -0.60 11.21
C ALA A 251 25.13 -1.10 12.67
N SER A 252 25.53 -2.36 12.87
CA SER A 252 25.72 -2.96 14.19
C SER A 252 26.83 -2.26 15.00
N LEU A 253 28.00 -2.04 14.40
CA LEU A 253 29.14 -1.38 15.05
C LEU A 253 28.81 0.04 15.51
N HIS A 254 27.99 0.77 14.74
CA HIS A 254 27.56 2.13 15.06
C HIS A 254 26.27 2.18 15.88
N GLN A 255 25.70 1.03 16.27
CA GLN A 255 24.45 0.93 17.04
C GLN A 255 23.25 1.64 16.38
N ILE A 256 23.19 1.59 15.04
CA ILE A 256 22.11 2.18 14.24
C ILE A 256 21.33 1.09 13.53
N THR A 257 20.15 1.44 13.04
CA THR A 257 19.35 0.51 12.22
C THR A 257 19.84 0.47 10.76
N PRO A 258 19.65 -0.66 10.04
CA PRO A 258 19.89 -0.71 8.60
C PRO A 258 19.10 0.35 7.81
N PHE A 259 17.90 0.71 8.29
CA PHE A 259 17.09 1.79 7.73
C PHE A 259 17.80 3.15 7.85
N GLN A 260 18.32 3.50 9.03
CA GLN A 260 19.03 4.76 9.27
C GLN A 260 20.30 4.85 8.41
N LEU A 261 21.06 3.76 8.29
CA LEU A 261 22.23 3.72 7.41
C LEU A 261 21.86 3.90 5.94
N GLY A 262 20.79 3.24 5.49
CA GLY A 262 20.29 3.37 4.11
C GLY A 262 19.76 4.77 3.80
N LEU A 263 19.01 5.35 4.74
CA LEU A 263 18.52 6.72 4.65
C LEU A 263 19.68 7.73 4.59
N THR A 264 20.72 7.53 5.42
CA THR A 264 21.96 8.32 5.39
C THR A 264 22.66 8.24 4.04
N ALA A 265 22.87 7.02 3.52
CA ALA A 265 23.45 6.82 2.22
C ALA A 265 22.64 7.50 1.11
N PHE A 266 21.31 7.48 1.22
CA PHE A 266 20.43 8.15 0.26
C PHE A 266 20.50 9.68 0.35
N TYR A 267 20.61 10.27 1.55
CA TYR A 267 20.89 11.72 1.67
C TYR A 267 22.22 12.11 1.05
N VAL A 268 23.29 11.35 1.30
CA VAL A 268 24.60 11.62 0.70
C VAL A 268 24.54 11.48 -0.82
N PHE A 269 23.79 10.52 -1.34
CA PHE A 269 23.53 10.37 -2.76
C PHE A 269 22.81 11.61 -3.33
N LEU A 270 21.71 12.05 -2.71
CA LEU A 270 20.97 13.24 -3.14
C LEU A 270 21.82 14.51 -3.08
N PHE A 271 22.61 14.69 -2.02
CA PHE A 271 23.55 15.79 -1.87
C PHE A 271 24.52 15.87 -3.06
N LYS A 272 25.14 14.73 -3.42
CA LYS A 272 26.06 14.66 -4.56
C LYS A 272 25.33 14.87 -5.88
N LEU A 273 24.15 14.27 -6.05
CA LEU A 273 23.35 14.34 -7.27
C LEU A 273 22.84 15.77 -7.57
N THR A 274 22.61 16.55 -6.52
CA THR A 274 22.09 17.93 -6.61
C THR A 274 23.20 18.98 -6.54
N HIS A 275 24.46 18.57 -6.67
CA HIS A 275 25.64 19.44 -6.61
C HIS A 275 25.76 20.24 -5.29
N GLY A 276 25.35 19.62 -4.18
CA GLY A 276 25.57 20.14 -2.83
C GLY A 276 24.35 20.81 -2.18
N GLU A 277 23.12 20.49 -2.60
CA GLU A 277 21.93 20.96 -1.87
C GLU A 277 21.94 20.40 -0.44
N THR A 278 21.94 21.29 0.55
CA THR A 278 22.11 20.91 1.97
C THR A 278 20.80 20.57 2.65
N ASP A 279 19.72 21.28 2.31
CA ASP A 279 18.39 21.10 2.90
C ASP A 279 17.69 19.96 2.16
N LEU A 280 17.80 18.75 2.70
CA LEU A 280 17.25 17.55 2.09
C LEU A 280 16.13 17.00 2.95
N CYS A 281 14.99 16.71 2.33
CA CYS A 281 13.89 16.06 3.02
C CYS A 281 13.39 14.84 2.26
N ILE A 282 13.37 13.69 2.93
CA ILE A 282 12.89 12.42 2.42
C ILE A 282 11.66 12.03 3.23
N ALA A 283 10.59 11.69 2.52
CA ALA A 283 9.42 11.11 3.12
C ALA A 283 9.63 9.61 3.36
N SER A 284 9.34 9.13 4.56
CA SER A 284 9.24 7.69 4.86
C SER A 284 7.82 7.34 5.28
N ILE A 285 7.50 6.05 5.15
CA ILE A 285 6.19 5.50 5.46
C ILE A 285 6.23 4.88 6.85
N ASN A 286 5.26 5.26 7.69
CA ASN A 286 5.10 4.73 9.03
C ASN A 286 3.75 4.00 9.16
N ALA A 287 3.79 2.78 9.69
CA ALA A 287 2.64 1.87 9.73
C ALA A 287 1.59 2.25 10.79
N ASN A 288 1.93 3.07 11.79
CA ASN A 288 1.01 3.56 12.83
C ASN A 288 0.27 2.48 13.65
N ARG A 289 0.84 1.27 13.78
CA ARG A 289 0.27 0.16 14.55
C ARG A 289 1.02 -0.03 15.87
N TYR A 290 0.84 0.91 16.79
CA TYR A 290 1.58 0.93 18.07
C TYR A 290 0.88 0.23 19.23
N ARG A 291 -0.37 -0.20 19.02
CA ARG A 291 -1.17 -0.91 20.02
C ARG A 291 -1.45 -2.32 19.50
N SER A 292 -1.45 -3.29 20.40
CA SER A 292 -1.64 -4.71 20.09
C SER A 292 -2.92 -5.00 19.31
N GLU A 293 -4.00 -4.27 19.61
CA GLU A 293 -5.30 -4.44 18.94
C GLU A 293 -5.25 -4.04 17.46
N LEU A 294 -4.27 -3.22 17.06
CA LEU A 294 -4.11 -2.75 15.68
C LEU A 294 -3.15 -3.63 14.85
N GLU A 295 -2.36 -4.51 15.47
CA GLU A 295 -1.32 -5.27 14.78
C GLU A 295 -1.89 -6.19 13.69
N ASN A 296 -3.06 -6.78 13.94
CA ASN A 296 -3.73 -7.73 13.04
C ASN A 296 -4.96 -7.14 12.34
N MET A 297 -5.12 -5.82 12.33
CA MET A 297 -6.29 -5.15 11.73
C MET A 297 -6.03 -4.79 10.26
N ILE A 298 -6.93 -5.09 9.33
CA ILE A 298 -6.82 -4.53 7.98
C ILE A 298 -7.26 -3.07 8.01
N GLY A 299 -6.58 -2.20 7.26
CA GLY A 299 -6.96 -0.79 7.14
C GLY A 299 -5.89 0.09 6.54
N MET A 300 -6.22 1.36 6.31
CA MET A 300 -5.26 2.36 5.86
C MET A 300 -4.69 3.12 7.05
N PHE A 301 -3.59 2.62 7.65
CA PHE A 301 -2.95 3.27 8.80
C PHE A 301 -1.78 4.16 8.41
N VAL A 302 -1.23 3.92 7.22
CA VAL A 302 0.01 4.54 6.74
C VAL A 302 -0.03 6.07 6.81
N SER A 303 0.93 6.62 7.54
CA SER A 303 1.30 8.03 7.49
C SER A 303 2.62 8.23 6.74
N THR A 304 2.75 9.42 6.17
CA THR A 304 3.98 9.86 5.52
C THR A 304 4.69 10.84 6.45
N LEU A 305 5.88 10.47 6.92
CA LEU A 305 6.67 11.28 7.84
C LEU A 305 7.86 11.90 7.10
N PRO A 306 8.04 13.24 7.17
CA PRO A 306 9.19 13.90 6.61
C PRO A 306 10.40 13.74 7.54
N TYR A 307 11.48 13.19 7.01
CA TYR A 307 12.80 13.22 7.62
C TYR A 307 13.58 14.30 6.89
N CYS A 308 13.87 15.41 7.57
CA CYS A 308 14.61 16.51 6.97
C CYS A 308 15.95 16.71 7.67
N VAL A 309 17.00 16.93 6.89
CA VAL A 309 18.38 17.14 7.33
C VAL A 309 18.98 18.35 6.63
N GLN A 310 19.93 19.00 7.30
CA GLN A 310 20.74 20.06 6.73
C GLN A 310 22.19 19.58 6.74
N LEU A 311 22.67 19.07 5.59
CA LEU A 311 24.00 18.49 5.51
C LEU A 311 25.10 19.55 5.42
N ASN A 312 26.26 19.26 5.99
CA ASN A 312 27.48 20.04 5.81
C ASN A 312 28.45 19.30 4.87
N SER A 313 28.97 20.01 3.87
CA SER A 313 29.92 19.46 2.89
C SER A 313 31.24 18.99 3.48
N HIS A 314 31.57 19.40 4.71
CA HIS A 314 32.81 19.03 5.40
C HIS A 314 32.65 17.82 6.32
N TRP A 315 31.43 17.31 6.51
CA TRP A 315 31.21 16.12 7.33
C TRP A 315 31.75 14.87 6.65
N SER A 316 32.46 14.06 7.42
CA SER A 316 32.72 12.66 7.12
C SER A 316 31.40 11.87 7.09
N PHE A 317 31.41 10.71 6.45
CA PHE A 317 30.23 9.85 6.42
C PHE A 317 29.76 9.47 7.83
N ASP A 318 30.68 9.18 8.75
CA ASP A 318 30.37 8.85 10.14
C ASP A 318 29.70 10.01 10.90
N GLU A 319 30.05 11.26 10.57
CA GLU A 319 29.38 12.44 11.13
C GLU A 319 27.96 12.59 10.58
N VAL A 320 27.75 12.31 9.29
CA VAL A 320 26.40 12.30 8.70
C VAL A 320 25.56 11.19 9.35
N VAL A 321 26.12 10.00 9.53
CA VAL A 321 25.44 8.86 10.17
C VAL A 321 25.01 9.18 11.60
N LYS A 322 25.84 9.90 12.37
CA LYS A 322 25.48 10.32 13.73
C LYS A 322 24.42 11.41 13.75
N TYR A 323 24.32 12.21 12.68
CA TYR A 323 23.39 13.32 12.58
C TYR A 323 21.98 12.87 12.14
N VAL A 324 21.90 11.92 11.20
CA VAL A 324 20.65 11.33 10.67
C VAL A 324 20.02 10.38 11.67
#